data_AF-A0A484ZN64-F1
#
_entry.id   AF-A0A484ZN64-F1
#
_cell.length_a   1.000
_cell.length_b   1.000
_cell.length_c   1.000
_cell.angle_alpha   90.00
_cell.angle_beta   90.00
_cell.angle_gamma   90.00
#
_symmetry.space_group_name_H-M   'P 1'
#
loop_
_entity.id
_entity.type
_entity.pdbx_description
1 polymer ?
#
loop_
_entity_poly.entity_id
_entity_poly.type
_entity_poly.pdbx_seq_one_letter_code
_entity_poly.pdbx_strand_id
1 'polypeptide(L)'
;MPYHANPYDEYTGSVHFTNQKGIRAECSDCHIPKAPLDFLIAKLKAGKDVYHQFVTGKIDTAEKFEQHRLEMAQSVWKQMQENDSATCRSCHQFDAMDIQSQSQDAQKMHNLGIKEQQTCIDCHKGIAHFPPEVKMDDKAMAELTDLAKQTPLTASAVFPAQPVKLGNLGIAYPATRLEVVKTTGAQREIKITALK
;
A
#
# COMPACT_ATOMS: atom_id res chain seq x y z
N MET A 1 3.74 -19.87 -6.30
CA MET A 1 4.14 -18.78 -7.22
C MET A 1 5.63 -18.57 -7.00
N PRO A 2 6.47 -18.54 -8.06
CA PRO A 2 7.91 -18.56 -7.87
C PRO A 2 8.39 -17.21 -7.33
N TYR A 3 9.37 -17.28 -6.45
CA TYR A 3 10.05 -16.18 -5.76
C TYR A 3 10.11 -14.89 -6.58
N HIS A 4 9.59 -13.81 -5.99
CA HIS A 4 9.71 -12.47 -6.54
C HIS A 4 11.18 -12.18 -6.90
N ALA A 5 11.39 -11.56 -8.06
CA ALA A 5 12.70 -11.18 -8.53
C ALA A 5 13.39 -10.24 -7.53
N ASN A 6 14.72 -10.18 -7.54
CA ASN A 6 15.49 -9.27 -6.69
C ASN A 6 14.97 -7.83 -6.89
N PRO A 7 14.90 -6.96 -5.85
CA PRO A 7 14.50 -5.56 -5.98
C PRO A 7 15.06 -4.82 -7.21
N TYR A 8 16.29 -5.13 -7.64
CA TYR A 8 16.86 -4.58 -8.87
C TYR A 8 16.07 -4.96 -10.12
N ASP A 9 15.72 -6.24 -10.29
CA ASP A 9 14.97 -6.73 -11.44
C ASP A 9 13.57 -6.08 -11.50
N GLU A 10 12.91 -5.96 -10.34
CA GLU A 10 11.62 -5.26 -10.23
C GLU A 10 11.75 -3.79 -10.68
N TYR A 11 12.79 -3.11 -10.22
CA TYR A 11 13.08 -1.72 -10.61
C TYR A 11 13.31 -1.60 -12.12
N THR A 12 14.02 -2.52 -12.76
CA THR A 12 14.24 -2.47 -14.23
C THR A 12 12.95 -2.57 -15.04
N GLY A 13 11.91 -3.18 -14.48
CA GLY A 13 10.56 -3.24 -15.06
C GLY A 13 9.71 -1.98 -14.85
N SER A 14 10.18 -1.01 -14.06
CA SER A 14 9.41 0.17 -13.68
C SER A 14 9.55 1.35 -14.65
N VAL A 15 8.58 2.26 -14.60
CA VAL A 15 8.62 3.54 -15.34
C VAL A 15 9.76 4.47 -14.91
N HIS A 16 10.33 4.23 -13.73
CA HIS A 16 11.47 5.01 -13.22
C HIS A 16 12.81 4.52 -13.79
N PHE A 17 12.85 3.30 -14.35
CA PHE A 17 14.02 2.79 -15.07
C PHE A 17 13.95 3.04 -16.58
N THR A 18 12.79 2.79 -17.20
CA THR A 18 12.56 2.98 -18.64
C THR A 18 11.27 3.73 -18.90
N ASN A 19 11.36 4.86 -19.60
CA ASN A 19 10.21 5.67 -20.00
C ASN A 19 10.46 6.42 -21.32
N GLN A 20 9.39 6.98 -21.88
CA GLN A 20 9.43 7.72 -23.15
C GLN A 20 10.20 9.06 -23.07
N LYS A 21 10.46 9.57 -21.86
CA LYS A 21 11.13 10.86 -21.65
C LYS A 21 12.66 10.71 -21.56
N GLY A 22 13.17 9.48 -21.46
CA GLY A 22 14.61 9.20 -21.38
C GLY A 22 15.25 9.62 -20.05
N ILE A 23 14.46 9.84 -19.00
CA ILE A 23 14.94 10.19 -17.65
C ILE A 23 14.98 8.93 -16.81
N ARG A 24 16.06 8.70 -16.07
CA ARG A 24 16.20 7.55 -15.17
C ARG A 24 16.47 8.04 -13.75
N ALA A 25 15.72 7.49 -12.78
CA ALA A 25 15.94 7.74 -11.37
C ALA A 25 16.64 6.52 -10.75
N GLU A 26 17.83 6.69 -10.19
CA GLU A 26 18.58 5.58 -9.60
C GLU A 26 18.05 5.21 -8.21
N CYS A 27 18.45 4.05 -7.68
CA CYS A 27 18.00 3.57 -6.38
C CYS A 27 18.17 4.63 -5.27
N SER A 28 19.29 5.37 -5.29
CA SER A 28 19.58 6.41 -4.32
C SER A 28 18.70 7.66 -4.46
N ASP A 29 18.18 7.93 -5.65
CA ASP A 29 17.35 9.12 -5.87
C ASP A 29 15.99 8.99 -5.18
N CYS A 30 15.50 7.77 -4.99
CA CYS A 30 14.29 7.47 -4.23
C CYS A 30 14.57 7.18 -2.75
N HIS A 31 15.60 6.37 -2.43
CA HIS A 31 15.82 5.84 -1.09
C HIS A 31 16.71 6.72 -0.18
N ILE A 32 17.44 7.68 -0.74
CA ILE A 32 18.40 8.49 0.02
C ILE A 32 18.02 9.98 -0.08
N PRO A 33 17.46 10.56 1.00
CA PRO A 33 17.21 12.00 1.06
C PRO A 33 18.51 12.80 0.86
N LYS A 34 18.42 13.94 0.18
CA LYS A 34 19.60 14.78 -0.11
C LYS A 34 19.98 15.71 1.05
N ALA A 35 19.08 15.95 2.01
CA ALA A 35 19.38 16.77 3.19
C ALA A 35 20.50 16.14 4.03
N PRO A 36 21.53 16.87 4.50
CA PRO A 36 22.73 16.28 5.08
C PRO A 36 22.49 15.34 6.28
N LEU A 37 21.57 15.71 7.18
CA LEU A 37 21.25 14.91 8.35
C LEU A 37 20.47 13.64 7.97
N ASP A 38 19.43 13.79 7.14
CA ASP A 38 18.60 12.67 6.68
C ASP A 38 19.39 11.70 5.80
N PHE A 39 20.32 12.22 5.00
CA PHE A 39 21.27 11.44 4.22
C PHE A 39 22.10 10.53 5.13
N LEU A 40 22.69 11.10 6.20
CA LEU A 40 23.50 10.34 7.14
C LEU A 40 22.67 9.28 7.87
N ILE A 41 21.46 9.62 8.32
CA ILE A 41 20.55 8.68 8.97
C ILE A 41 20.18 7.54 8.02
N ALA A 42 19.85 7.84 6.76
CA ALA A 42 19.51 6.84 5.76
C ALA A 42 20.69 5.89 5.48
N LYS A 43 21.91 6.41 5.39
CA LYS A 43 23.13 5.59 5.23
C LYS A 43 23.38 4.68 6.43
N LEU A 44 23.20 5.17 7.65
CA LEU A 44 23.33 4.34 8.86
C LEU A 44 22.26 3.23 8.90
N LYS A 45 21.01 3.54 8.55
CA LYS A 45 19.92 2.55 8.44
C LYS A 45 20.23 1.49 7.39
N ALA A 46 20.71 1.87 6.22
CA ALA A 46 21.11 0.93 5.16
C ALA A 46 22.25 -0.02 5.60
N GLY A 47 23.10 0.39 6.56
CA GLY A 47 24.10 -0.49 7.18
C GLY A 47 23.49 -1.70 7.88
N LYS A 48 22.26 -1.58 8.41
CA LYS A 48 21.52 -2.71 9.00
C LYS A 48 21.24 -3.81 7.96
N ASP A 49 20.92 -3.42 6.74
CA ASP A 49 20.61 -4.37 5.66
C ASP A 49 21.87 -5.13 5.25
N VAL A 50 23.01 -4.46 5.15
CA VAL A 50 24.32 -5.10 4.92
C VAL A 50 24.66 -6.09 6.05
N TYR A 51 24.46 -5.70 7.30
CA TYR A 51 24.66 -6.59 8.45
C TYR A 51 23.74 -7.83 8.39
N HIS A 52 22.47 -7.64 8.04
CA HIS A 52 21.52 -8.73 7.93
C HIS A 52 21.75 -9.63 6.73
N GLN A 53 22.27 -9.10 5.63
CA GLN A 53 22.63 -9.86 4.44
C GLN A 53 23.89 -10.70 4.68
N PHE A 54 24.97 -10.09 5.19
CA PHE A 54 26.30 -10.73 5.18
C PHE A 54 26.75 -11.30 6.52
N VAL A 55 26.17 -10.86 7.65
CA VAL A 55 26.59 -11.30 8.98
C VAL A 55 25.55 -12.23 9.61
N THR A 56 24.28 -11.80 9.69
CA THR A 56 23.25 -12.63 10.33
C THR A 56 22.55 -13.60 9.38
N GLY A 57 22.67 -13.38 8.06
CA GLY A 57 21.93 -14.15 7.06
C GLY A 57 20.40 -14.08 7.24
N LYS A 58 19.88 -12.94 7.70
CA LYS A 58 18.43 -12.74 7.95
C LYS A 58 17.65 -12.50 6.65
N ILE A 59 18.33 -12.04 5.59
CA ILE A 59 17.75 -11.74 4.27
C ILE A 59 18.60 -12.27 3.10
N ASP A 60 19.54 -13.19 3.38
CA ASP A 60 20.57 -13.64 2.43
C ASP A 60 20.07 -14.57 1.30
N THR A 61 18.82 -15.02 1.37
CA THR A 61 18.14 -15.77 0.31
C THR A 61 16.81 -15.10 -0.05
N ALA A 62 16.29 -15.40 -1.25
CA ALA A 62 15.02 -14.86 -1.72
C ALA A 62 13.86 -15.20 -0.77
N GLU A 63 13.83 -16.43 -0.24
CA GLU A 63 12.86 -16.90 0.75
C GLU A 63 12.87 -16.02 2.00
N LYS A 64 14.05 -15.77 2.55
CA LYS A 64 14.24 -15.00 3.78
C LYS A 64 13.98 -13.52 3.58
N PHE A 65 14.37 -12.97 2.43
CA PHE A 65 14.02 -11.61 2.03
C PHE A 65 12.50 -11.46 1.97
N GLU A 66 11.80 -12.41 1.34
CA GLU A 66 10.35 -12.38 1.19
C GLU A 66 9.61 -12.43 2.53
N GLN A 67 10.10 -13.26 3.47
CA GLN A 67 9.56 -13.31 4.84
C GLN A 67 9.60 -11.96 5.57
N HIS A 68 10.55 -11.09 5.22
CA HIS A 68 10.74 -9.78 5.82
C HIS A 68 10.33 -8.62 4.91
N ARG A 69 9.85 -8.88 3.68
CA ARG A 69 9.56 -7.85 2.68
C ARG A 69 8.57 -6.81 3.21
N LEU A 70 7.51 -7.26 3.89
CA LEU A 70 6.50 -6.36 4.45
C LEU A 70 7.10 -5.43 5.53
N GLU A 71 7.89 -5.97 6.46
CA GLU A 71 8.58 -5.19 7.51
C GLU A 71 9.51 -4.14 6.88
N MET A 72 10.31 -4.54 5.90
CA MET A 72 11.25 -3.66 5.21
C MET A 72 10.51 -2.58 4.41
N ALA A 73 9.47 -2.94 3.66
CA ALA A 73 8.66 -2.00 2.90
C ALA A 73 7.99 -0.97 3.81
N GLN A 74 7.40 -1.40 4.94
CA GLN A 74 6.81 -0.50 5.93
C GLN A 74 7.83 0.47 6.52
N SER A 75 9.04 0.01 6.82
CA SER A 75 10.13 0.87 7.31
C SER A 75 10.49 1.96 6.28
N VAL A 76 10.61 1.60 5.00
CA VAL A 76 10.89 2.56 3.92
C VAL A 76 9.72 3.52 3.71
N TRP A 77 8.49 3.03 3.67
CA TRP A 77 7.30 3.89 3.51
C TRP A 77 7.15 4.86 4.66
N LYS A 78 7.38 4.40 5.90
CA LYS A 78 7.36 5.27 7.07
C LYS A 78 8.41 6.38 6.95
N GLN A 79 9.63 6.05 6.54
CA GLN A 79 10.66 7.07 6.30
C GLN A 79 10.24 8.09 5.22
N MET A 80 9.68 7.61 4.11
CA MET A 80 9.19 8.48 3.03
C MET A 80 7.97 9.30 3.45
N GLN A 81 7.19 8.84 4.41
CA GLN A 81 6.05 9.59 4.95
C GLN A 81 6.53 10.66 5.94
N GLU A 82 7.43 10.29 6.86
CA GLU A 82 7.97 11.18 7.89
C GLU A 82 8.74 12.37 7.30
N ASN A 83 9.36 12.20 6.13
CA ASN A 83 10.09 13.25 5.42
C ASN A 83 9.29 13.92 4.29
N ASP A 84 7.96 13.79 4.31
CA ASP A 84 7.05 14.36 3.30
C ASP A 84 7.43 13.98 1.84
N SER A 85 7.87 12.75 1.64
CA SER A 85 8.27 12.20 0.34
C SER A 85 9.29 13.10 -0.37
N ALA A 86 10.23 13.68 0.37
CA ALA A 86 11.20 14.67 -0.12
C ALA A 86 11.93 14.25 -1.40
N THR A 87 12.28 12.96 -1.52
CA THR A 87 12.92 12.40 -2.72
C THR A 87 11.97 12.35 -3.92
N CYS A 88 10.71 11.96 -3.73
CA CYS A 88 9.68 12.01 -4.77
C CYS A 88 9.48 13.46 -5.24
N ARG A 89 9.35 14.38 -4.29
CA ARG A 89 9.12 15.81 -4.56
C ARG A 89 10.28 16.46 -5.30
N SER A 90 11.52 15.97 -5.16
CA SER A 90 12.66 16.51 -5.91
C SER A 90 12.49 16.45 -7.44
N CYS A 91 11.63 15.56 -7.94
CA CYS A 91 11.26 15.46 -9.36
C CYS A 91 9.76 15.70 -9.62
N HIS A 92 8.88 15.38 -8.67
CA HIS A 92 7.43 15.46 -8.80
C HIS A 92 6.85 16.53 -7.89
N GLN A 93 6.65 17.73 -8.42
CA GLN A 93 6.01 18.83 -7.70
C GLN A 93 4.54 18.96 -8.13
N PHE A 94 3.66 19.25 -7.18
CA PHE A 94 2.23 19.39 -7.46
C PHE A 94 1.92 20.59 -8.38
N ASP A 95 2.71 21.66 -8.31
CA ASP A 95 2.57 22.84 -9.16
C ASP A 95 3.04 22.61 -10.61
N ALA A 96 3.96 21.67 -10.82
CA ALA A 96 4.46 21.27 -12.13
C ALA A 96 3.63 20.12 -12.76
N MET A 97 2.69 19.54 -12.01
CA MET A 97 1.88 18.43 -12.47
C MET A 97 0.67 18.93 -13.27
N ASP A 98 0.53 18.47 -14.53
CA ASP A 98 -0.69 18.73 -15.31
C ASP A 98 -1.82 17.82 -14.82
N ILE A 99 -2.50 18.24 -13.76
CA ILE A 99 -3.64 17.51 -13.18
C ILE A 99 -4.75 17.33 -14.21
N GLN A 100 -5.03 18.34 -15.05
CA GLN A 100 -6.16 18.31 -15.99
C GLN A 100 -6.00 17.23 -17.08
N SER A 101 -4.77 16.89 -17.44
CA SER A 101 -4.46 15.81 -18.39
C SER A 101 -4.66 14.38 -17.84
N GLN A 102 -4.87 14.23 -16.53
CA GLN A 102 -4.97 12.92 -15.88
C GLN A 102 -6.37 12.32 -15.98
N SER A 103 -6.52 11.05 -15.62
CA SER A 103 -7.85 10.43 -15.50
C SER A 103 -8.70 11.14 -14.44
N GLN A 104 -10.02 11.10 -14.58
CA GLN A 104 -10.93 11.80 -13.65
C GLN A 104 -10.73 11.37 -12.19
N ASP A 105 -10.43 10.10 -11.94
CA ASP A 105 -10.19 9.61 -10.59
C ASP A 105 -8.82 10.06 -10.05
N ALA A 106 -7.77 10.05 -10.88
CA ALA A 106 -6.48 10.60 -10.49
C ALA A 106 -6.57 12.10 -10.17
N GLN A 107 -7.36 12.86 -10.94
CA GLN A 107 -7.64 14.27 -10.65
C GLN A 107 -8.27 14.46 -9.27
N LYS A 108 -9.32 13.70 -8.96
CA LYS A 108 -9.98 13.78 -7.65
C LYS A 108 -9.01 13.44 -6.52
N MET A 109 -8.24 12.36 -6.68
CA MET A 109 -7.32 11.89 -5.64
C MET A 109 -6.13 12.83 -5.43
N HIS A 110 -5.53 13.39 -6.49
CA HIS A 110 -4.46 14.38 -6.33
C HIS A 110 -4.98 15.68 -5.72
N ASN A 111 -6.15 16.18 -6.13
CA ASN A 111 -6.75 17.36 -5.49
C ASN A 111 -7.04 17.13 -4.00
N LEU A 112 -7.49 15.92 -3.63
CA LEU A 112 -7.68 15.53 -2.24
C LEU A 112 -6.34 15.50 -1.49
N GLY A 113 -5.32 14.84 -2.04
CA GLY A 113 -4.00 14.74 -1.43
C GLY A 113 -3.33 16.11 -1.22
N ILE A 114 -3.49 17.04 -2.17
CA ILE A 114 -3.02 18.43 -2.02
C ILE A 114 -3.78 19.13 -0.87
N LYS A 115 -5.11 19.03 -0.86
CA LYS A 115 -5.95 19.68 0.16
C LYS A 115 -5.66 19.14 1.57
N GLU A 116 -5.43 17.84 1.69
CA GLU A 116 -5.19 17.15 2.96
C GLU A 116 -3.71 17.08 3.34
N GLN A 117 -2.81 17.66 2.54
CA GLN A 117 -1.36 17.64 2.78
C GLN A 117 -0.81 16.21 2.91
N GLN A 118 -1.33 15.30 2.09
CA GLN A 118 -0.85 13.92 2.03
C GLN A 118 0.53 13.86 1.35
N THR A 119 1.30 12.85 1.74
CA THR A 119 2.58 12.52 1.14
C THR A 119 2.37 11.65 -0.10
N CYS A 120 3.34 11.62 -1.02
CA CYS A 120 3.23 10.81 -2.24
C CYS A 120 3.07 9.32 -1.92
N ILE A 121 3.76 8.85 -0.87
CA ILE A 121 3.77 7.44 -0.47
C ILE A 121 2.48 6.98 0.21
N ASP A 122 1.58 7.89 0.60
CA ASP A 122 0.29 7.51 1.20
C ASP A 122 -0.58 6.72 0.22
N CYS A 123 -0.53 7.08 -1.06
CA CYS A 123 -1.23 6.39 -2.14
C CYS A 123 -0.29 5.56 -3.03
N HIS A 124 0.89 6.07 -3.39
CA HIS A 124 1.76 5.43 -4.37
C HIS A 124 2.73 4.42 -3.73
N LYS A 125 2.20 3.34 -3.15
CA LYS A 125 3.01 2.21 -2.67
C LYS A 125 3.22 1.21 -3.80
N GLY A 126 4.45 0.69 -3.94
CA GLY A 126 4.79 -0.27 -4.99
C GLY A 126 5.06 0.35 -6.37
N ILE A 127 5.65 1.55 -6.42
CA ILE A 127 5.94 2.28 -7.66
C ILE A 127 7.00 1.57 -8.52
N ALA A 128 8.07 1.10 -7.89
CA ALA A 128 9.21 0.44 -8.55
C ALA A 128 9.38 -1.02 -8.13
N HIS A 129 8.65 -1.44 -7.10
CA HIS A 129 8.77 -2.77 -6.49
C HIS A 129 7.38 -3.36 -6.33
N PHE A 130 7.28 -4.68 -6.43
CA PHE A 130 6.00 -5.34 -6.17
C PHE A 130 5.58 -5.10 -4.71
N PRO A 131 4.30 -4.76 -4.48
CA PRO A 131 3.81 -4.60 -3.12
C PRO A 131 3.95 -5.93 -2.36
N PRO A 132 4.36 -5.89 -1.08
CA PRO A 132 4.44 -7.09 -0.27
C PRO A 132 3.06 -7.75 -0.13
N GLU A 133 3.05 -9.07 -0.05
CA GLU A 133 1.84 -9.80 0.34
C GLU A 133 1.44 -9.40 1.77
N VAL A 134 0.25 -8.80 1.90
CA VAL A 134 -0.35 -8.60 3.22
C VAL A 134 -0.98 -9.91 3.64
N LYS A 135 -0.22 -10.73 4.36
CA LYS A 135 -0.77 -11.87 5.09
C LYS A 135 -1.44 -11.31 6.34
N MET A 136 -2.77 -11.25 6.35
CA MET A 136 -3.48 -11.08 7.62
C MET A 136 -3.18 -12.35 8.43
N ASP A 137 -2.51 -12.20 9.56
CA ASP A 137 -2.30 -13.34 10.44
C ASP A 137 -3.65 -13.84 10.98
N ASP A 138 -3.73 -15.14 11.29
CA ASP A 138 -4.98 -15.78 11.70
C ASP A 138 -5.58 -15.14 12.96
N LYS A 139 -4.73 -14.50 13.78
CA LYS A 139 -5.14 -13.82 15.01
C LYS A 139 -5.84 -12.49 14.70
N ALA A 140 -5.29 -11.69 13.80
CA ALA A 140 -5.90 -10.45 13.32
C ALA A 140 -7.23 -10.74 12.60
N MET A 141 -7.29 -11.82 11.82
CA MET A 141 -8.54 -12.30 11.24
C MET A 141 -9.54 -12.76 12.30
N ALA A 142 -9.09 -13.45 13.35
CA ALA A 142 -9.94 -13.87 14.45
C ALA A 142 -10.49 -12.67 15.23
N GLU A 143 -9.64 -11.70 15.56
CA GLU A 143 -10.04 -10.45 16.24
C GLU A 143 -11.03 -9.65 15.40
N LEU A 144 -10.80 -9.49 14.09
CA LEU A 144 -11.75 -8.85 13.18
C LEU A 144 -13.07 -9.63 13.08
N THR A 145 -13.02 -10.95 13.11
CA THR A 145 -14.20 -11.81 13.10
C THR A 145 -15.00 -11.68 14.40
N ASP A 146 -14.32 -11.56 15.54
CA ASP A 146 -14.96 -11.38 16.84
C ASP A 146 -15.56 -9.98 16.99
N LEU A 147 -14.90 -8.95 16.45
CA LEU A 147 -15.48 -7.61 16.31
C LEU A 147 -16.70 -7.64 15.39
N ALA A 148 -16.63 -8.34 14.26
CA ALA A 148 -17.76 -8.46 13.33
C ALA A 148 -18.97 -9.15 13.97
N LYS A 149 -18.78 -10.18 14.81
CA LYS A 149 -19.86 -10.83 15.58
C LYS A 149 -20.55 -9.88 16.56
N GLN A 150 -19.84 -8.89 17.08
CA GLN A 150 -20.39 -7.88 18.00
C GLN A 150 -21.19 -6.78 17.29
N THR A 151 -21.28 -6.81 15.95
CA THR A 151 -22.04 -5.81 15.18
C THR A 151 -23.52 -5.83 15.59
N PRO A 152 -24.07 -4.72 16.13
CA PRO A 152 -25.45 -4.67 16.61
C PRO A 152 -26.46 -5.06 15.53
N LEU A 153 -27.50 -5.81 15.90
CA LEU A 153 -28.62 -6.16 14.99
C LEU A 153 -29.38 -4.93 14.46
N THR A 154 -29.24 -3.79 15.12
CA THR A 154 -29.81 -2.50 14.72
C THR A 154 -28.93 -1.71 13.76
N ALA A 155 -27.75 -2.21 13.38
CA ALA A 155 -26.86 -1.51 12.47
C ALA A 155 -27.51 -1.31 11.10
N SER A 156 -27.59 -0.07 10.64
CA SER A 156 -28.16 0.31 9.34
C SER A 156 -27.22 0.01 8.16
N ALA A 157 -25.92 -0.17 8.44
CA ALA A 157 -24.92 -0.56 7.47
C ALA A 157 -23.96 -1.57 8.07
N VAL A 158 -23.58 -2.57 7.28
CA VAL A 158 -22.71 -3.66 7.71
C VAL A 158 -21.67 -3.93 6.63
N PHE A 159 -20.50 -4.41 7.04
CA PHE A 159 -19.36 -4.66 6.16
C PHE A 159 -18.90 -6.11 6.36
N PRO A 160 -18.87 -6.95 5.31
CA PRO A 160 -18.37 -8.31 5.43
C PRO A 160 -16.90 -8.30 5.87
N ALA A 161 -16.55 -9.14 6.85
CA ALA A 161 -15.16 -9.42 7.20
C ALA A 161 -14.52 -10.46 6.27
N GLN A 162 -15.35 -11.29 5.62
CA GLN A 162 -14.96 -12.32 4.67
C GLN A 162 -15.91 -12.30 3.46
N PRO A 163 -15.56 -12.93 2.32
CA PRO A 163 -16.48 -13.05 1.20
C PRO A 163 -17.79 -13.74 1.59
N VAL A 164 -18.93 -13.08 1.36
CA VAL A 164 -20.27 -13.61 1.68
C VAL A 164 -21.02 -13.93 0.39
N LYS A 165 -21.51 -15.17 0.26
CA LYS A 165 -22.38 -15.57 -0.85
C LYS A 165 -23.77 -14.98 -0.65
N LEU A 166 -24.27 -14.27 -1.66
CA LEU A 166 -25.58 -13.61 -1.67
C LEU A 166 -26.60 -14.43 -2.48
N GLY A 167 -26.64 -15.74 -2.23
CA GLY A 167 -27.38 -16.68 -3.07
C GLY A 167 -26.90 -16.62 -4.53
N ASN A 168 -27.83 -16.45 -5.47
CA ASN A 168 -27.53 -16.39 -6.91
C ASN A 168 -27.12 -14.98 -7.40
N LEU A 169 -27.09 -13.98 -6.52
CA LEU A 169 -26.80 -12.59 -6.88
C LEU A 169 -25.30 -12.27 -6.93
N GLY A 170 -24.45 -13.16 -6.42
CA GLY A 170 -22.99 -13.02 -6.44
C GLY A 170 -22.34 -13.14 -5.06
N ILE A 171 -21.13 -12.59 -4.95
CA ILE A 171 -20.33 -12.60 -3.72
C ILE A 171 -20.08 -11.14 -3.31
N ALA A 172 -20.42 -10.79 -2.07
CA ALA A 172 -19.97 -9.55 -1.46
C ALA A 172 -18.56 -9.76 -0.90
N TYR A 173 -17.59 -8.97 -1.37
CA TYR A 173 -16.22 -9.02 -0.89
C TYR A 173 -16.06 -8.28 0.44
N PRO A 174 -14.98 -8.55 1.21
CA PRO A 174 -14.70 -7.84 2.44
C PRO A 174 -14.75 -6.32 2.28
N ALA A 175 -15.18 -5.61 3.33
CA ALA A 175 -15.38 -4.15 3.34
C ALA A 175 -16.40 -3.59 2.33
N THR A 176 -17.17 -4.43 1.64
CA THR A 176 -18.32 -3.97 0.82
C THR A 176 -19.41 -3.41 1.75
N ARG A 177 -19.85 -2.17 1.54
CA ARG A 177 -20.96 -1.59 2.32
C ARG A 177 -22.28 -2.26 1.94
N LEU A 178 -22.95 -2.89 2.90
CA LEU A 178 -24.28 -3.49 2.74
C LEU A 178 -25.28 -2.72 3.59
N GLU A 179 -26.31 -2.16 2.97
CA GLU A 179 -27.37 -1.43 3.67
C GLU A 179 -28.37 -2.43 4.25
N VAL A 180 -28.66 -2.37 5.54
CA VAL A 180 -29.60 -3.29 6.19
C VAL A 180 -31.01 -2.73 6.06
N VAL A 181 -31.87 -3.44 5.32
CA VAL A 181 -33.27 -3.05 5.07
C VAL A 181 -34.18 -3.62 6.15
N LYS A 182 -33.91 -4.87 6.57
CA LYS A 182 -34.71 -5.57 7.57
C LYS A 182 -33.86 -6.57 8.32
N THR A 183 -34.15 -6.77 9.60
CA THR A 183 -33.51 -7.81 10.40
C THR A 183 -34.59 -8.78 10.90
N THR A 184 -34.42 -10.07 10.63
CA THR A 184 -35.32 -11.14 11.06
C THR A 184 -34.52 -12.19 11.82
N GLY A 185 -34.56 -12.13 13.16
CA GLY A 185 -33.71 -12.97 14.00
C GLY A 185 -32.22 -12.71 13.76
N ALA A 186 -31.47 -13.75 13.39
CA ALA A 186 -30.05 -13.64 13.03
C ALA A 186 -29.80 -13.27 11.55
N GLN A 187 -30.86 -13.14 10.74
CA GLN A 187 -30.75 -12.84 9.32
C GLN A 187 -30.99 -11.35 9.05
N ARG A 188 -30.19 -10.77 8.15
CA ARG A 188 -30.33 -9.40 7.67
C ARG A 188 -30.69 -9.43 6.20
N GLU A 189 -31.79 -8.80 5.84
CA GLU A 189 -32.13 -8.44 4.48
C GLU A 189 -31.34 -7.17 4.13
N ILE A 190 -30.58 -7.23 3.05
CA ILE A 190 -29.65 -6.19 2.67
C ILE A 190 -29.99 -5.63 1.28
N LYS A 191 -29.73 -4.34 1.10
CA LYS A 191 -29.74 -3.67 -0.19
C LYS A 191 -28.30 -3.38 -0.59
N ILE A 192 -27.98 -3.70 -1.84
CA ILE A 192 -26.68 -3.46 -2.44
C ILE A 192 -26.89 -2.43 -3.53
N THR A 193 -26.22 -1.29 -3.39
CA THR A 193 -26.18 -0.28 -4.45
C THR A 193 -24.88 -0.50 -5.20
N ALA A 194 -24.96 -1.08 -6.40
CA ALA A 194 -23.82 -1.10 -7.30
C ALA A 194 -23.49 0.35 -7.68
N LEU A 195 -22.25 0.78 -7.46
CA LEU A 195 -21.75 2.04 -7.99
C LEU A 195 -21.84 1.96 -9.52
N LYS A 196 -22.55 2.90 -10.13
CA LYS A 196 -22.55 3.11 -11.58
C LYS A 196 -21.22 3.74 -12.01
#